data_AF-A0A8T2XN36-F1
#
_entry.id   AF-A0A8T2XN36-F1
#
_cell.length_a   1.000
_cell.length_b   1.000
_cell.length_c   1.000
_cell.angle_alpha   90.00
_cell.angle_beta   90.00
_cell.angle_gamma   90.00
#
_symmetry.space_group_name_H-M   'P 1'
#
loop_
_entity.id
_entity.type
_entity.pdbx_description
1 polymer ?
#
loop_
_entity_poly.entity_id
_entity_poly.type
_entity_poly.pdbx_seq_one_letter_code
_entity_poly.pdbx_strand_id
1 'polypeptide(L)'
;VILSTLHESLPITFSPVIQSTDSVIREGTHLNVNFAGPSAMCLMGGVTPMWKIRFSTTLKGYIVTTGGVDRLNRFKITKYEGENSFYQLSFCPMSEPFCECSCVPVGVNGDKNLVPGAGPLLVMFEPDE
;
A
#
# COMPACT_ATOMS: atom_id res chain seq x y z
N VAL A 1 8.35 9.83 -1.83
CA VAL A 1 8.90 8.74 -2.67
C VAL A 1 7.86 8.45 -3.74
N ILE A 2 8.29 8.25 -4.98
CA ILE A 2 7.41 7.87 -6.06
C ILE A 2 7.38 6.34 -6.13
N LEU A 3 6.19 5.76 -6.05
CA LEU A 3 5.95 4.36 -6.37
C LEU A 3 5.72 4.28 -7.88
N SER A 4 6.69 3.74 -8.58
CA SER A 4 6.68 3.61 -10.04
C SER A 4 6.40 2.16 -10.42
N THR A 5 5.44 1.99 -11.33
CA THR A 5 5.16 0.73 -12.03
C THR A 5 5.68 0.82 -13.46
N LEU A 6 5.48 -0.21 -14.28
CA LEU A 6 5.83 -0.15 -15.72
C LEU A 6 5.02 0.89 -16.52
N HIS A 7 3.92 1.41 -15.97
CA HIS A 7 2.97 2.24 -16.72
C HIS A 7 2.57 3.54 -16.00
N GLU A 8 2.64 3.58 -14.68
CA GLU A 8 2.09 4.64 -13.85
C GLU A 8 3.00 4.90 -12.64
N SER A 9 3.06 6.15 -12.20
CA SER A 9 3.85 6.62 -11.06
C SER A 9 2.95 7.36 -10.07
N LEU A 10 3.07 7.01 -8.79
CA LEU A 10 2.23 7.55 -7.73
C LEU A 10 3.08 8.09 -6.58
N PRO A 11 2.96 9.39 -6.22
CA PRO A 11 3.64 9.94 -5.06
C PRO A 11 3.00 9.39 -3.78
N ILE A 12 3.82 8.75 -2.93
CA ILE A 12 3.39 8.16 -1.67
C ILE A 12 4.37 8.45 -0.53
N THR A 13 3.90 8.24 0.70
CA THR A 13 4.73 8.17 1.90
C THR A 13 4.48 6.89 2.68
N PHE A 14 5.54 6.39 3.31
CA PHE A 14 5.49 5.26 4.23
C PHE A 14 5.71 5.75 5.65
N SER A 15 4.91 5.22 6.57
CA SER A 15 5.13 5.39 8.01
C SER A 15 5.13 4.02 8.67
N PRO A 16 6.16 3.66 9.45
CA PRO A 16 6.19 2.36 10.09
C PRO A 16 5.14 2.29 11.20
N VAL A 17 4.39 1.18 11.26
CA VAL A 17 3.33 0.95 12.27
C VAL A 17 3.94 0.88 13.67
N ILE A 18 5.16 0.35 13.77
CA ILE A 18 5.98 0.36 14.97
C ILE A 18 7.11 1.35 14.71
N GLN A 19 7.33 2.32 15.61
CA GLN A 19 8.33 3.35 15.41
C GLN A 19 9.73 2.74 15.21
N SER A 20 10.44 3.21 14.17
CA SER A 20 11.87 2.97 13.99
C SER A 20 12.67 4.16 14.50
N THR A 21 13.88 3.93 14.98
CA THR A 21 14.80 4.96 15.49
C THR A 21 15.72 5.54 14.41
N ASP A 22 15.89 4.86 13.28
CA ASP A 22 16.84 5.22 12.22
C ASP A 22 16.19 5.86 10.98
N SER A 23 14.86 6.08 11.00
CA SER A 23 14.08 6.58 9.86
C SER A 23 14.19 5.72 8.58
N VAL A 24 14.69 4.49 8.69
CA VAL A 24 14.83 3.56 7.55
C VAL A 24 13.60 2.67 7.46
N ILE A 25 12.95 2.67 6.30
CA ILE A 25 11.91 1.68 5.97
C ILE A 25 12.59 0.39 5.55
N ARG A 26 12.34 -0.69 6.30
CA ARG A 26 12.95 -2.01 6.07
C ARG A 26 11.92 -2.96 5.47
N GLU A 27 12.39 -3.85 4.61
CA GLU A 27 11.60 -4.95 4.06
C GLU A 27 10.93 -5.77 5.18
N GLY A 28 9.71 -6.25 4.91
CA GLY A 28 8.93 -7.09 5.83
C GLY A 28 8.33 -6.36 7.04
N THR A 29 8.66 -5.09 7.25
CA THR A 29 8.06 -4.29 8.32
C THR A 29 6.63 -3.88 7.97
N HIS A 30 5.78 -3.77 9.01
CA HIS A 30 4.41 -3.27 8.85
C HIS A 30 4.41 -1.75 8.67
N LEU A 31 3.79 -1.29 7.60
CA LEU A 31 3.74 0.11 7.19
C LEU A 31 2.29 0.55 7.02
N ASN A 32 2.01 1.81 7.36
CA ASN A 32 0.91 2.53 6.72
C ASN A 32 1.43 3.18 5.45
N VAL A 33 0.58 3.24 4.43
CA VAL A 33 0.87 3.88 3.14
C VAL A 33 -0.09 5.05 2.97
N ASN A 34 0.42 6.21 2.55
CA ASN A 34 -0.39 7.39 2.27
C ASN A 34 -0.09 7.92 0.87
N PHE A 35 -1.10 8.45 0.20
CA PHE A 35 -0.86 9.33 -0.94
C PHE A 35 -0.14 10.61 -0.50
N ALA A 36 0.71 11.14 -1.37
CA ALA A 36 1.53 12.33 -1.11
C ALA A 36 1.32 13.42 -2.17
N GLY A 37 1.75 14.64 -1.85
CA GLY A 37 1.72 15.78 -2.76
C GLY A 37 0.31 16.08 -3.30
N PRO A 38 0.16 16.44 -4.58
CA PRO A 38 -1.13 16.75 -5.18
C PRO A 38 -2.17 15.60 -5.10
N SER A 39 -1.72 14.35 -5.08
CA SER A 39 -2.60 13.19 -4.93
C SER A 39 -3.23 13.08 -3.53
N ALA A 40 -2.61 13.69 -2.53
CA ALA A 40 -3.18 13.84 -1.19
C ALA A 40 -4.23 14.95 -1.10
N MET A 41 -4.40 15.79 -2.13
CA MET A 41 -5.29 16.96 -2.09
C MET A 41 -6.78 16.62 -2.14
N CYS A 42 -7.15 15.36 -2.39
CA CYS A 42 -8.50 14.83 -2.16
C CYS A 42 -8.87 14.73 -0.66
N LEU A 43 -8.33 15.62 0.18
CA LEU A 43 -8.74 15.86 1.57
C LEU A 43 -10.13 16.52 1.67
N MET A 44 -10.82 16.77 0.55
CA MET A 44 -12.20 17.27 0.55
C MET A 44 -13.09 16.33 1.38
N GLY A 45 -13.46 16.77 2.59
CA GLY A 45 -14.30 16.01 3.52
C GLY A 45 -13.58 15.38 4.71
N GLY A 46 -12.31 15.73 4.99
CA GLY A 46 -11.60 15.26 6.20
C GLY A 46 -11.18 13.78 6.15
N VAL A 47 -11.13 13.20 4.95
CA VAL A 47 -10.71 11.81 4.73
C VAL A 47 -9.19 11.74 4.64
N THR A 48 -8.57 10.87 5.43
CA THR A 48 -7.11 10.70 5.43
C THR A 48 -6.62 10.18 4.07
N PRO A 49 -5.42 10.56 3.59
CA PRO A 49 -4.82 9.98 2.38
C PRO A 49 -4.30 8.54 2.61
N MET A 50 -4.47 8.02 3.82
CA MET A 50 -4.01 6.69 4.22
C MET A 50 -4.79 5.61 3.48
N TRP A 51 -4.06 4.62 2.97
CA TRP A 51 -4.63 3.50 2.25
C TRP A 51 -5.42 2.59 3.19
N LYS A 52 -6.52 2.06 2.68
CA LYS A 52 -7.30 0.98 3.30
C LYS A 52 -7.89 0.05 2.25
N ILE A 53 -8.35 -1.11 2.69
CA ILE A 53 -9.15 -1.99 1.86
C ILE A 53 -10.64 -1.69 2.08
N ARG A 54 -11.41 -1.59 1.00
CA ARG A 54 -12.87 -1.43 1.03
C ARG A 54 -13.53 -2.28 -0.05
N PHE A 55 -14.69 -2.84 0.25
CA PHE A 55 -15.52 -3.48 -0.77
C PHE A 55 -16.16 -2.43 -1.69
N SER A 56 -15.94 -2.56 -3.00
CA SER A 56 -16.59 -1.77 -4.05
C SER A 56 -17.75 -2.57 -4.63
N THR A 57 -18.97 -2.03 -4.52
CA THR A 57 -20.16 -2.63 -5.11
C THR A 57 -20.13 -2.57 -6.64
N THR A 58 -19.57 -1.49 -7.20
CA THR A 58 -19.41 -1.30 -8.65
C THR A 58 -18.48 -2.33 -9.27
N LEU A 59 -17.34 -2.58 -8.61
CA LEU A 59 -16.32 -3.52 -9.09
C LEU A 59 -16.52 -4.95 -8.57
N LYS A 60 -17.53 -5.16 -7.71
CA LYS A 60 -17.86 -6.43 -7.04
C LYS A 60 -16.63 -7.09 -6.38
N GLY A 61 -15.85 -6.31 -5.64
CA GLY A 61 -14.61 -6.80 -5.04
C GLY A 61 -13.96 -5.83 -4.06
N TYR A 62 -12.94 -6.30 -3.35
CA TYR A 62 -12.13 -5.48 -2.46
C TYR A 62 -11.09 -4.70 -3.25
N ILE A 63 -10.98 -3.40 -2.97
CA ILE A 63 -10.01 -2.50 -3.60
C ILE A 63 -9.27 -1.69 -2.54
N VAL A 64 -8.07 -1.21 -2.88
CA VAL A 64 -7.37 -0.19 -2.11
C VAL A 64 -8.04 1.17 -2.36
N THR A 65 -8.32 1.90 -1.29
CA THR A 65 -8.90 3.25 -1.32
C THR A 65 -8.29 4.08 -0.18
N THR A 66 -8.74 5.32 0.00
CA THR A 66 -8.28 6.24 1.05
C THR A 66 -9.18 6.24 2.29
N GLY A 67 -8.80 6.98 3.33
CA GLY A 67 -9.53 7.06 4.60
C GLY A 67 -9.20 5.91 5.54
N GLY A 68 -7.97 5.41 5.47
CA GLY A 68 -7.41 4.43 6.40
C GLY A 68 -7.17 5.00 7.80
N VAL A 69 -7.08 4.07 8.75
CA VAL A 69 -6.80 4.31 10.16
C VAL A 69 -5.45 3.70 10.50
N ASP A 70 -4.65 4.46 11.26
CA ASP A 70 -3.31 4.06 11.70
C ASP A 70 -3.35 2.68 12.39
N ARG A 71 -2.34 1.84 12.10
CA ARG A 71 -2.14 0.49 12.64
C ARG A 71 -3.18 -0.57 12.25
N LEU A 72 -4.30 -0.19 11.63
CA LEU A 72 -5.34 -1.12 11.17
C LEU A 72 -5.13 -1.57 9.72
N ASN A 73 -4.63 -0.67 8.87
CA ASN A 73 -4.43 -0.93 7.43
C ASN A 73 -2.95 -1.13 7.14
N ARG A 74 -2.45 -2.33 7.44
CA ARG A 74 -1.02 -2.63 7.38
C ARG A 74 -0.62 -3.18 6.01
N PHE A 75 0.49 -2.69 5.52
CA PHE A 75 1.14 -3.17 4.30
C PHE A 75 2.57 -3.59 4.60
N LYS A 76 3.11 -4.50 3.79
CA LYS A 76 4.52 -4.88 3.78
C LYS A 76 5.08 -4.64 2.38
N ILE A 77 6.37 -4.32 2.33
CA ILE A 77 7.15 -4.26 1.11
C ILE A 77 8.15 -5.41 1.18
N THR A 78 8.23 -6.21 0.12
CA THR A 78 9.24 -7.27 -0.03
C THR A 78 9.87 -7.21 -1.40
N LYS A 79 11.11 -7.69 -1.52
CA LYS A 79 11.76 -7.88 -2.81
C LYS A 79 11.02 -8.96 -3.60
N TYR A 80 10.95 -8.76 -4.90
CA TYR A 80 10.46 -9.79 -5.81
C TYR A 80 11.62 -10.70 -6.21
N GLU A 81 11.50 -12.00 -5.95
CA GLU A 81 12.61 -12.96 -6.09
C GLU A 81 13.11 -13.15 -7.55
N GLY A 82 12.37 -12.67 -8.55
CA GLY A 82 12.72 -12.86 -9.97
C GLY A 82 13.65 -11.79 -10.56
N GLU A 83 13.64 -10.56 -10.05
CA GLU A 83 14.42 -9.44 -10.62
C GLU A 83 14.91 -8.50 -9.51
N ASN A 84 16.22 -8.30 -9.43
CA ASN A 84 16.93 -7.69 -8.29
C ASN A 84 16.57 -6.22 -7.96
N SER A 85 15.70 -5.57 -8.75
CA SER A 85 15.32 -4.16 -8.59
C SER A 85 13.84 -3.96 -8.28
N PHE A 86 13.01 -5.00 -8.38
CA PHE A 86 11.57 -4.88 -8.15
C PHE A 86 11.18 -5.30 -6.75
N TYR A 87 10.19 -4.58 -6.23
CA TYR A 87 9.51 -4.88 -4.99
C TYR A 87 8.05 -5.22 -5.28
N GLN A 88 7.40 -5.81 -4.30
CA GLN A 88 5.96 -6.03 -4.27
C GLN A 88 5.38 -5.50 -2.97
N LEU A 89 4.14 -5.04 -3.02
CA LEU A 89 3.36 -4.70 -1.83
C LEU A 89 2.48 -5.87 -1.46
N SER A 90 2.31 -6.08 -0.16
CA SER A 90 1.32 -7.03 0.39
C SER A 90 0.46 -6.34 1.43
N PHE A 91 -0.83 -6.64 1.44
CA PHE A 91 -1.78 -6.21 2.47
C PHE A 91 -1.83 -7.27 3.58
N CYS A 92 -1.63 -6.85 4.82
CA CYS A 92 -1.60 -7.71 6.00
C CYS A 92 -2.74 -7.32 6.95
N PRO A 93 -3.92 -7.96 6.83
CA PRO A 93 -5.05 -7.60 7.68
C PRO A 93 -4.78 -7.94 9.15
N MET A 94 -5.16 -7.02 10.03
CA MET A 94 -5.32 -7.30 11.46
C MET A 94 -6.76 -7.74 11.71
N SER A 95 -6.94 -8.93 12.29
CA SER A 95 -8.23 -9.35 12.85
C SER A 95 -8.14 -9.42 14.37
N GLU A 96 -9.16 -8.93 15.07
CA GLU A 96 -9.32 -9.20 16.50
C GLU A 96 -9.78 -10.65 16.74
N PRO A 97 -9.30 -11.33 17.79
CA PRO A 97 -8.34 -10.88 18.79
C PRO A 97 -6.95 -11.51 18.54
N PHE A 98 -6.16 -10.95 17.62
CA PHE A 98 -4.73 -11.29 17.38
C PHE A 98 -4.45 -12.46 16.43
N CYS A 99 -5.25 -12.67 15.39
CA CYS A 99 -4.79 -13.48 14.26
C CYS A 99 -4.16 -12.56 13.21
N GLU A 100 -2.82 -12.61 13.08
CA GLU A 100 -2.13 -12.08 11.90
C GLU A 100 -2.49 -13.02 10.74
N CYS A 101 -3.48 -12.60 9.95
CA CYS A 101 -3.82 -13.34 8.74
C CYS A 101 -2.66 -13.27 7.76
N SER A 102 -2.51 -14.30 6.92
CA SER A 102 -1.51 -14.30 5.87
C SER A 102 -1.64 -13.04 5.02
N CYS A 103 -0.51 -12.34 4.86
CA CYS A 103 -0.46 -11.20 3.97
C CYS A 103 -0.76 -11.66 2.54
N VAL A 104 -1.55 -10.89 1.82
CA VAL A 104 -1.89 -11.16 0.42
C VAL A 104 -1.22 -10.12 -0.47
N PRO A 105 -0.69 -10.50 -1.64
CA PRO A 105 -0.10 -9.55 -2.58
C PRO A 105 -1.12 -8.49 -3.00
N VAL A 106 -0.64 -7.27 -3.23
CA VAL A 106 -1.41 -6.20 -3.84
C VAL A 106 -1.07 -6.19 -5.33
N GLY A 107 -2.10 -6.34 -6.15
CA GLY A 107 -2.01 -6.31 -7.61
C GLY A 107 -2.90 -5.24 -8.20
N VAL A 108 -3.12 -5.32 -9.52
CA VAL A 108 -4.02 -4.43 -10.26
C VAL A 108 -5.09 -5.25 -10.97
N ASN A 109 -6.34 -4.80 -10.92
CA ASN A 109 -7.44 -5.43 -11.66
C ASN A 109 -7.60 -4.84 -13.08
N GLY A 110 -8.53 -5.37 -13.87
CA GLY A 110 -8.77 -4.90 -15.25
C GLY A 110 -9.16 -3.43 -15.37
N ASP A 111 -9.72 -2.85 -14.30
CA ASP A 111 -10.13 -1.44 -14.20
C ASP A 111 -9.03 -0.53 -13.63
N LYS A 112 -7.79 -1.02 -13.58
CA LYS A 112 -6.62 -0.31 -13.04
C LYS A 112 -6.70 0.08 -11.55
N ASN A 113 -7.51 -0.63 -10.77
CA ASN A 113 -7.56 -0.45 -9.32
C ASN A 113 -6.59 -1.39 -8.64
N LEU A 114 -5.92 -0.89 -7.59
CA LEU A 114 -5.14 -1.72 -6.70
C LEU A 114 -6.07 -2.64 -5.89
N VAL A 115 -5.76 -3.93 -5.85
CA VAL A 115 -6.60 -4.95 -5.22
C VAL A 115 -5.75 -5.96 -4.41
N PRO A 116 -6.22 -6.39 -3.22
CA PRO A 116 -5.55 -7.44 -2.46
C PRO A 116 -5.87 -8.83 -3.06
N GLY A 117 -4.90 -9.74 -3.01
CA GLY A 117 -5.06 -11.13 -3.44
C GLY A 117 -4.99 -11.35 -4.96
N ALA A 118 -4.61 -10.34 -5.74
CA ALA A 118 -4.27 -10.51 -7.16
C ALA A 118 -2.78 -10.83 -7.35
N GLY A 119 -2.36 -11.11 -8.59
CA GLY A 119 -0.92 -11.24 -8.90
C GLY A 119 -0.14 -10.00 -8.46
N PRO A 120 1.09 -10.17 -7.92
CA PRO A 120 1.83 -9.06 -7.33
C PRO A 120 2.15 -7.99 -8.37
N LEU A 121 1.83 -6.73 -8.05
CA LEU A 121 2.28 -5.59 -8.83
C LEU A 121 3.76 -5.35 -8.56
N LEU A 122 4.58 -5.43 -9.60
CA LEU A 122 6.00 -5.09 -9.54
C LEU A 122 6.16 -3.57 -9.50
N VAL A 123 6.87 -3.08 -8.48
CA VAL A 123 7.12 -1.66 -8.27
C VAL A 123 8.59 -1.36 -8.05
N MET A 124 8.97 -0.14 -8.40
CA MET A 124 10.23 0.50 -8.03
C MET A 124 9.94 1.73 -7.18
N PHE A 125 10.90 2.11 -6.35
CA PHE A 125 10.81 3.32 -5.53
C PHE A 125 11.83 4.33 -5.99
N GLU A 126 11.35 5.50 -6.40
CA GLU A 126 12.17 6.62 -6.87
C GLU A 126 12.08 7.77 -5.85
N PRO A 127 13.17 8.51 -5.62
CA PRO A 127 13.10 9.73 -4.81
C PRO A 127 12.10 10.72 -5.41
N ASP A 128 11.38 11.41 -4.54
CA ASP A 128 10.53 12.57 -4.91
C ASP A 128 11.47 13.78 -4.83
N GLU A 129 11.73 14.46 -5.95
CA GLU A 129 12.72 15.54 -6.05
C GLU A 129 12.40 16.77 -5.17
#